data_AF-A0A2V8M6C7-F1
#
_entry.id   AF-A0A2V8M6C7-F1
#
_cell.length_a   1.000
_cell.length_b   1.000
_cell.length_c   1.000
_cell.angle_alpha   90.00
_cell.angle_beta   90.00
_cell.angle_gamma   90.00
#
_symmetry.space_group_name_H-M   'P 1'
#
loop_
_entity.id
_entity.type
_entity.pdbx_description
1 polymer ?
#
loop_
_entity_poly.entity_id
_entity_poly.type
_entity_poly.pdbx_seq_one_letter_code
_entity_poly.pdbx_strand_id
1 'polypeptide(L)' 'MANHPSALKRYRQSQHRRLINQMNRHKLKTQMKRLRAAIATGKAADAKTLLPETFSLIDRSVQKGVIKK' A
#
# COMPACT_ATOMS: atom_id res chain seq x y z
N MET A 1 10.56 -9.17 -26.72
CA MET A 1 11.81 -8.78 -26.02
C MET A 1 11.97 -7.27 -26.09
N ALA A 2 12.60 -6.65 -25.09
CA ALA A 2 12.93 -5.22 -25.12
C ALA A 2 14.14 -5.02 -26.05
N ASN A 3 13.88 -4.92 -27.35
CA ASN A 3 14.94 -4.95 -28.37
C ASN A 3 15.69 -3.63 -28.51
N HIS A 4 15.11 -2.52 -28.03
CA HIS A 4 15.76 -1.21 -28.02
C HIS A 4 16.37 -0.86 -26.65
N PRO A 5 17.50 -0.12 -26.61
CA PRO A 5 18.11 0.36 -25.35
C PRO A 5 17.13 1.15 -24.47
N SER A 6 16.24 1.94 -25.08
CA SER A 6 15.17 2.67 -24.40
C SER A 6 14.16 1.73 -23.75
N ALA A 7 13.79 0.64 -24.42
CA ALA A 7 12.89 -0.38 -23.89
C ALA A 7 13.51 -1.12 -22.69
N LEU A 8 14.80 -1.47 -22.77
CA LEU A 8 15.54 -2.08 -21.63
C LEU A 8 15.59 -1.15 -20.42
N LYS A 9 15.78 0.16 -20.64
CA LYS A 9 15.71 1.17 -19.58
C LYS A 9 14.31 1.26 -18.97
N ARG A 10 13.26 1.28 -19.79
CA ARG A 10 11.86 1.31 -19.31
C ARG A 10 11.51 0.05 -18.52
N TYR A 11 11.98 -1.11 -18.94
CA TYR A 11 11.80 -2.36 -18.21
C TYR A 11 12.39 -2.27 -16.80
N ARG A 12 13.65 -1.84 -16.66
CA ARG A 12 14.29 -1.65 -15.35
C ARG A 12 13.53 -0.67 -14.45
N GLN A 13 13.11 0.47 -15.01
CA GLN A 13 12.29 1.45 -14.29
C GLN A 13 10.95 0.87 -13.83
N SER A 14 10.30 0.06 -14.68
CA SER A 14 9.02 -0.57 -14.37
C SER A 14 9.13 -1.57 -13.21
N GLN A 15 10.19 -2.38 -13.17
CA GLN A 15 10.40 -3.34 -12.08
C GLN A 15 10.65 -2.63 -10.74
N HIS A 16 11.47 -1.59 -10.74
CA HIS A 16 11.69 -0.79 -9.53
C HIS A 16 10.39 -0.16 -9.01
N ARG A 17 9.60 0.47 -9.89
CA ARG A 17 8.30 1.04 -9.53
C ARG A 17 7.31 -0.02 -9.05
N ARG A 18 7.31 -1.19 -9.70
CA ARG A 18 6.46 -2.33 -9.31
C ARG A 18 6.72 -2.74 -7.87
N LEU A 19 7.99 -2.90 -7.47
CA LEU A 19 8.34 -3.31 -6.09
C LEU A 19 7.87 -2.28 -5.06
N ILE A 20 8.09 -0.99 -5.32
CA ILE A 20 7.64 0.09 -4.42
C ILE A 20 6.12 0.09 -4.29
N ASN A 21 5.41 -0.03 -5.42
CA ASN A 21 3.94 -0.03 -5.42
C ASN A 21 3.37 -1.27 -4.73
N GLN A 22 4.02 -2.43 -4.93
CA GLN A 22 3.65 -3.68 -4.25
C GLN A 22 3.81 -3.55 -2.74
N MET A 23 4.94 -3.03 -2.27
CA MET A 23 5.20 -2.79 -0.85
C MET A 23 4.15 -1.87 -0.24
N ASN A 24 3.86 -0.72 -0.87
CA ASN A 24 2.87 0.22 -0.35
C ASN A 24 1.46 -0.40 -0.28
N ARG A 25 1.07 -1.16 -1.33
CA ARG A 25 -0.22 -1.86 -1.36
C ARG A 25 -0.31 -2.93 -0.27
N HIS A 26 0.77 -3.68 -0.04
CA HIS A 26 0.82 -4.69 1.02
C HIS A 26 0.72 -4.04 2.40
N LYS A 27 1.45 -2.95 2.65
CA LYS A 27 1.39 -2.22 3.92
C LYS A 27 -0.04 -1.82 4.27
N LEU A 28 -0.77 -1.27 3.29
CA LEU A 28 -2.16 -0.91 3.45
C LEU A 28 -3.08 -2.09 3.73
N LYS A 29 -2.98 -3.17 2.93
CA LYS A 29 -3.78 -4.37 3.14
C LYS A 29 -3.55 -4.97 4.53
N THR A 30 -2.30 -5.01 5.00
CA THR A 30 -1.95 -5.50 6.32
C THR A 30 -2.55 -4.63 7.43
N GLN A 31 -2.47 -3.31 7.30
CA GLN A 31 -3.07 -2.40 8.29
C GLN A 31 -4.60 -2.55 8.35
N MET A 32 -5.27 -2.63 7.20
CA MET A 32 -6.71 -2.90 7.15
C MET A 32 -7.07 -4.25 7.78
N LYS A 33 -6.27 -5.30 7.54
CA LYS A 33 -6.48 -6.61 8.16
C LYS A 33 -6.37 -6.53 9.69
N ARG A 34 -5.36 -5.82 10.21
CA ARG A 34 -5.17 -5.60 11.66
C ARG A 34 -6.36 -4.87 12.27
N LEU A 35 -6.82 -3.79 11.64
CA LEU A 35 -7.99 -3.04 12.11
C LEU A 35 -9.25 -3.93 12.14
N ARG A 36 -9.51 -4.67 11.07
CA ARG A 36 -10.66 -5.61 11.01
C ARG A 36 -10.59 -6.69 12.07
N ALA A 37 -9.40 -7.24 12.33
CA ALA A 37 -9.19 -8.23 13.38
C ALA A 37 -9.42 -7.64 14.78
N ALA A 38 -8.91 -6.44 15.06
CA ALA A 38 -9.13 -5.76 16.33
C ALA A 38 -10.63 -5.52 16.61
N ILE A 39 -11.38 -5.10 15.58
CA ILE A 39 -12.84 -4.94 15.65
C ILE A 39 -13.53 -6.28 15.92
N ALA A 40 -13.19 -7.34 15.17
CA ALA A 40 -13.79 -8.66 15.32
C ALA A 40 -13.54 -9.28 16.70
N THR A 41 -12.38 -9.03 17.30
CA THR A 41 -12.03 -9.53 18.64
C THR A 41 -12.62 -8.71 19.80
N GLY A 42 -13.39 -7.66 19.53
CA GLY A 42 -14.02 -6.83 20.56
C GLY A 42 -13.06 -5.91 21.33
N LYS A 43 -11.80 -5.76 20.89
CA LYS A 43 -10.80 -4.91 21.53
C LYS A 43 -10.97 -3.44 21.14
N ALA A 44 -11.95 -2.78 21.75
CA ALA A 44 -12.32 -1.41 21.41
C ALA A 44 -11.18 -0.38 21.60
N ALA A 45 -10.31 -0.57 22.58
CA ALA A 45 -9.15 0.31 22.81
C ALA A 45 -8.14 0.23 21.67
N ASP A 46 -7.75 -0.98 21.26
CA ASP A 46 -6.80 -1.21 20.16
C ASP A 46 -7.36 -0.75 18.80
N ALA A 47 -8.67 -0.93 18.59
CA ALA A 47 -9.32 -0.44 17.38
C ALA A 47 -9.27 1.10 17.29
N LYS A 48 -9.45 1.81 18.41
CA LYS A 48 -9.41 3.28 18.46
C LYS A 48 -8.01 3.83 18.17
N THR A 49 -6.95 3.17 18.61
CA THR A 49 -5.56 3.60 18.34
C THR A 49 -5.14 3.30 16.91
N LEU A 50 -5.56 2.16 16.34
CA LEU A 50 -5.24 1.78 14.96
C LEU A 50 -6.00 2.60 13.90
N LEU A 51 -7.14 3.18 14.27
CA LEU A 51 -8.00 3.95 13.36
C LEU A 51 -7.28 5.16 12.71
N PRO A 52 -6.70 6.12 13.45
CA PRO A 52 -6.03 7.28 12.87
C PRO A 52 -4.82 6.91 12.01
N GLU A 53 -4.05 5.89 12.42
CA GLU A 53 -2.93 5.38 11.63
C GLU A 53 -3.39 4.81 10.29
N THR A 54 -4.50 4.08 10.30
CA THR A 54 -5.09 3.48 9.10
C THR A 54 -5.56 4.55 8.13
N PHE A 55 -6.23 5.61 8.62
CA PHE A 55 -6.65 6.74 7.80
C PHE A 55 -5.47 7.47 7.17
N SER A 56 -4.45 7.83 7.96
CA SER A 56 -3.24 8.48 7.44
C SER A 56 -2.56 7.64 6.35
N LEU A 57 -2.57 6.32 6.49
CA LEU A 57 -1.98 5.41 5.52
C LEU A 57 -2.82 5.28 4.24
N ILE A 58 -4.15 5.36 4.32
CA ILE A 58 -5.05 5.44 3.16
C ILE A 58 -4.76 6.73 2.39
N ASP A 59 -4.75 7.88 3.05
CA ASP A 59 -4.52 9.18 2.41
C ASP A 59 -3.18 9.22 1.68
N ARG A 60 -2.12 8.72 2.34
CA ARG A 60 -0.79 8.61 1.74
C ARG A 60 -0.77 7.64 0.56
N SER A 61 -1.56 6.57 0.60
CA SER A 61 -1.67 5.61 -0.50
C SER A 61 -2.37 6.21 -1.72
N VAL A 62 -3.37 7.06 -1.49
CA VAL A 62 -4.04 7.84 -2.54
C VAL A 62 -3.09 8.88 -3.13
N GLN A 63 -2.38 9.64 -2.29
CA GLN A 63 -1.41 10.65 -2.74
C GLN A 63 -0.29 10.04 -3.60
N LYS A 64 0.15 8.82 -3.26
CA LYS A 64 1.17 8.06 -4.03
C LYS A 64 0.60 7.33 -5.26
N GLY A 65 -0.70 7.43 -5.54
CA GLY A 65 -1.36 6.78 -6.68
C GLY A 65 -1.42 5.25 -6.58
N VAL A 66 -1.28 4.68 -5.38
CA VAL A 66 -1.36 3.23 -5.14
C VAL A 66 -2.81 2.75 -5.23
N ILE A 67 -3.74 3.61 -4.80
CA ILE A 67 -5.19 3.47 -4.98
C ILE A 67 -5.68 4.74 -5.69
N LYS A 68 -6.72 4.60 -6.52
CA LYS A 68 -7.43 5.76 -7.06
C LYS A 68 -8.27 6.43 -5.98
N LYS A 69 -8.47 7.74 -6.14
CA LYS A 69 -9.50 8.47 -5.40
C LYS A 69 -10.88 7.92 -5.72
#